data_AF-A0A5J5N7D0-F1
#
_entry.id   AF-A0A5J5N7D0-F1
#
_cell.length_a   1.000
_cell.length_b   1.000
_cell.length_c   1.000
_cell.angle_alpha   90.00
_cell.angle_beta   90.00
_cell.angle_gamma   90.00
#
_symmetry.space_group_name_H-M   'P 1'
#
loop_
_entity.id
_entity.type
_entity.pdbx_description
1 polymer ?
#
loop_
_entity_poly.entity_id
_entity_poly.type
_entity_poly.pdbx_seq_one_letter_code
_entity_poly.pdbx_strand_id
1 'polypeptide(L)'
;MAKGDPKKSKGKMTAYAFFVQMCREEHKKKNSEVPDNFAEFSKKCSERWKTVSRKQKSKFNEMAKADKAHHRPPSGFFLFCSEFCPKIKSINPGISIGDVARKLGEMWNNLSDREKQPYINKAVELKKYEKDVADYV
;
A
#
# COMPACT_ATOMS: atom_id res chain seq x y z
N MET A 1 -21.96 -5.55 3.21
CA MET A 1 -20.49 -5.36 3.30
C MET A 1 -20.01 -4.74 1.99
N ALA A 2 -19.43 -3.54 2.03
CA ALA A 2 -19.01 -2.83 0.82
C ALA A 2 -17.85 -3.58 0.14
N LYS A 3 -18.07 -4.04 -1.09
CA LYS A 3 -17.02 -4.62 -1.93
C LYS A 3 -16.08 -3.49 -2.34
N GLY A 4 -14.96 -3.37 -1.63
CA GLY A 4 -13.92 -2.40 -1.98
C GLY A 4 -13.36 -2.66 -3.39
N ASP A 5 -13.15 -1.59 -4.13
CA ASP A 5 -12.67 -1.62 -5.52
C ASP A 5 -11.40 -2.48 -5.67
N PRO A 6 -11.37 -3.46 -6.60
CA PRO A 6 -10.23 -4.36 -6.79
C PRO A 6 -8.94 -3.66 -7.28
N LYS A 7 -9.03 -2.36 -7.62
CA LYS A 7 -7.92 -1.53 -8.12
C LYS A 7 -7.27 -0.64 -7.07
N LYS A 8 -7.74 -0.66 -5.81
CA LYS A 8 -7.03 0.01 -4.71
C LYS A 8 -5.77 -0.79 -4.41
N SER A 9 -4.61 -0.12 -4.41
CA SER A 9 -3.37 -0.71 -3.96
C SER A 9 -3.62 -1.29 -2.56
N LYS A 10 -3.46 -2.61 -2.41
CA LYS A 10 -3.48 -3.23 -1.08
C LYS A 10 -2.41 -2.50 -0.27
N GLY A 11 -2.79 -1.92 0.86
CA GLY A 11 -1.83 -1.25 1.74
C GLY A 11 -0.76 -2.24 2.21
N LYS A 12 0.36 -1.71 2.73
CA LYS A 12 1.52 -2.48 3.21
C LYS A 12 1.06 -3.70 4.03
N MET A 13 1.30 -4.90 3.52
CA MET A 13 0.85 -6.14 4.13
C MET A 13 1.85 -6.66 5.17
N THR A 14 1.34 -7.03 6.34
CA THR A 14 2.16 -7.65 7.40
C THR A 14 2.38 -9.14 7.13
N ALA A 15 3.37 -9.74 7.79
CA ALA A 15 3.61 -11.18 7.72
C ALA A 15 2.38 -12.00 8.11
N TYR A 16 1.65 -11.55 9.14
CA TYR A 16 0.38 -12.14 9.54
C TYR A 16 -0.70 -11.97 8.47
N ALA A 17 -0.78 -10.81 7.80
CA ALA A 17 -1.75 -10.60 6.72
C ALA A 17 -1.49 -11.53 5.52
N PHE A 18 -0.23 -11.77 5.14
CA PHE A 18 0.13 -12.77 4.13
C PHE A 18 -0.23 -14.19 4.56
N PHE A 19 0.03 -14.52 5.82
CA PHE A 19 -0.36 -15.81 6.39
C PHE A 19 -1.88 -16.03 6.39
N VAL A 20 -2.65 -15.00 6.73
CA VAL A 20 -4.12 -15.03 6.69
C VAL A 20 -4.63 -15.20 5.26
N GLN A 21 -4.03 -14.55 4.27
CA GLN A 21 -4.38 -14.75 2.86
C GLN A 21 -4.15 -16.20 2.42
N MET A 22 -2.98 -16.76 2.76
CA MET A 22 -2.69 -18.16 2.48
C MET A 22 -3.72 -19.09 3.14
N CYS A 23 -4.07 -18.84 4.40
CA CYS A 23 -5.08 -19.63 5.10
C CYS A 23 -6.47 -19.55 4.45
N ARG A 24 -6.85 -18.37 3.90
CA ARG A 24 -8.11 -18.21 3.14
C ARG A 24 -8.09 -19.00 1.84
N GLU A 25 -6.97 -18.99 1.12
CA GLU A 25 -6.83 -19.76 -0.12
C GLU A 25 -6.86 -21.27 0.13
N GLU A 26 -6.21 -21.75 1.19
CA GLU A 26 -6.29 -23.15 1.63
C GLU A 26 -7.73 -23.55 1.98
N HIS A 27 -8.44 -22.70 2.72
CA HIS A 27 -9.83 -22.95 3.11
C HIS A 27 -10.74 -23.00 1.88
N LYS A 28 -10.59 -22.06 0.95
CA LYS A 28 -11.36 -22.03 -0.31
C LYS A 28 -11.12 -23.27 -1.18
N LYS A 29 -9.91 -23.81 -1.20
CA LYS A 29 -9.58 -25.04 -1.95
C LYS A 29 -10.18 -26.31 -1.33
N LYS A 30 -10.36 -26.34 0.00
CA LYS A 30 -10.85 -27.52 0.74
C LYS A 30 -12.35 -27.50 1.02
N ASN A 31 -12.94 -26.32 1.18
CA ASN A 31 -14.35 -26.12 1.51
C ASN A 31 -15.00 -25.20 0.48
N SER A 32 -15.20 -25.70 -0.75
CA SER A 32 -15.74 -24.92 -1.87
C SER A 32 -17.24 -24.56 -1.71
N GLU A 33 -17.96 -25.13 -0.74
CA GLU A 33 -19.42 -24.97 -0.59
C GLU A 33 -19.89 -24.28 0.70
N VAL A 34 -19.04 -24.06 1.71
CA VAL A 34 -19.48 -23.51 3.01
C VAL A 34 -19.06 -22.04 3.15
N PRO A 35 -19.98 -21.11 3.44
CA PRO A 35 -19.65 -19.71 3.71
C PRO A 35 -18.70 -19.59 4.91
N ASP A 36 -17.60 -18.87 4.72
CA ASP A 36 -16.57 -18.67 5.74
C ASP A 36 -17.14 -17.83 6.91
N ASN A 37 -17.35 -18.45 8.07
CA ASN A 37 -17.65 -17.69 9.29
C ASN A 37 -16.38 -16.93 9.70
N PHE A 38 -16.33 -15.64 9.41
CA PHE A 38 -15.17 -14.78 9.65
C PHE A 38 -14.63 -14.86 11.08
N ALA A 39 -15.52 -15.00 12.07
CA ALA A 39 -15.11 -15.08 13.48
C ALA A 39 -14.33 -16.37 13.78
N GLU A 40 -14.82 -17.51 13.30
CA GLU A 40 -14.15 -18.81 13.44
C GLU A 40 -12.84 -18.86 12.67
N PHE A 41 -12.85 -18.37 11.43
CA PHE A 41 -11.66 -18.30 10.59
C PHE A 41 -10.57 -17.43 11.21
N SER A 42 -10.94 -16.26 11.75
CA SER A 42 -9.99 -15.34 12.39
C SER A 42 -9.36 -15.94 13.65
N LYS A 43 -10.15 -16.60 14.51
CA LYS A 43 -9.65 -17.32 15.70
C LYS A 43 -8.67 -18.42 15.30
N LYS A 44 -9.05 -19.27 14.36
CA LYS A 44 -8.22 -20.37 13.85
C LYS A 44 -6.89 -19.88 13.26
N CYS A 45 -6.91 -18.78 12.50
CA CYS A 45 -5.68 -18.18 11.98
C CYS A 45 -4.78 -17.63 13.08
N SER A 46 -5.35 -16.99 14.11
CA SER A 46 -4.57 -16.45 15.24
C SER A 46 -3.87 -17.58 16.02
N GLU A 47 -4.60 -18.65 16.34
CA GLU A 47 -4.05 -19.83 17.02
C GLU A 47 -2.95 -20.50 16.20
N ARG A 48 -3.20 -20.72 14.90
CA ARG A 48 -2.20 -21.30 13.99
C ARG A 48 -0.97 -20.40 13.88
N TRP A 49 -1.13 -19.07 13.84
CA TRP A 49 0.00 -18.15 13.80
C TRP A 49 0.88 -18.23 15.06
N LYS A 50 0.29 -18.46 16.24
CA LYS A 50 1.05 -18.66 17.48
C LYS A 50 1.92 -19.91 17.41
N THR A 51 1.42 -20.99 16.82
CA THR A 51 2.12 -22.28 16.71
C THR A 51 3.03 -22.42 15.49
N VAL A 52 2.94 -21.51 14.50
CA VAL A 52 3.83 -21.53 13.33
C VAL A 52 5.30 -21.35 13.76
N SER A 53 6.16 -22.21 13.21
CA SER A 53 7.60 -22.22 13.50
C SER A 53 8.30 -20.94 13.05
N ARG A 54 9.46 -20.63 13.67
CA ARG A 54 10.28 -19.46 13.26
C ARG A 54 10.65 -19.50 11.78
N LYS A 55 10.98 -20.69 11.23
CA LYS A 55 11.32 -20.86 9.82
C LYS A 55 10.15 -20.52 8.89
N GLN A 56 8.93 -20.94 9.24
CA GLN A 56 7.76 -20.58 8.46
C GLN A 56 7.38 -19.10 8.63
N LYS A 57 7.51 -18.52 9.83
CA LYS A 57 7.34 -17.07 10.05
C LYS A 57 8.34 -16.24 9.23
N SER A 58 9.58 -16.71 9.09
CA SER A 58 10.62 -16.06 8.27
C SER A 58 10.15 -15.82 6.83
N LYS A 59 9.53 -16.83 6.21
CA LYS A 59 9.00 -16.73 4.85
C LYS A 59 7.95 -15.61 4.71
N PHE A 60 7.06 -15.47 5.69
CA PHE A 60 6.05 -14.40 5.68
C PHE A 60 6.66 -13.03 6.01
N ASN A 61 7.69 -12.98 6.85
CA ASN A 61 8.45 -11.76 7.13
C ASN A 61 9.20 -11.27 5.88
N GLU A 62 9.78 -12.17 5.09
CA GLU A 62 10.41 -11.84 3.81
C GLU A 62 9.40 -11.29 2.80
N MET A 63 8.22 -11.91 2.69
CA MET A 63 7.12 -11.39 1.85
C MET A 63 6.69 -9.98 2.30
N ALA A 64 6.53 -9.76 3.61
CA ALA A 64 6.20 -8.45 4.16
C ALA A 64 7.30 -7.42 3.91
N LYS A 65 8.58 -7.81 3.97
CA LYS A 65 9.71 -6.93 3.67
C LYS A 65 9.75 -6.56 2.17
N ALA A 66 9.48 -7.52 1.28
CA ALA A 66 9.38 -7.27 -0.15
C ALA A 66 8.23 -6.31 -0.47
N ASP A 67 7.05 -6.54 0.11
CA ASP A 67 5.88 -5.67 -0.05
C ASP A 67 6.17 -4.23 0.44
N LYS A 68 6.76 -4.08 1.64
CA LYS A 68 7.23 -2.78 2.14
C LYS A 68 8.18 -2.09 1.17
N ALA A 69 9.07 -2.83 0.51
CA ALA A 69 10.03 -2.27 -0.45
C ALA A 69 9.38 -1.76 -1.74
N HIS A 70 8.21 -2.30 -2.13
CA HIS A 70 7.40 -1.78 -3.24
C HIS A 70 6.66 -0.49 -2.85
N HIS A 71 6.32 -0.33 -1.58
CA HIS A 71 5.65 0.86 -1.03
C HIS A 71 6.63 1.92 -0.52
N ARG A 72 7.54 2.36 -1.39
CA ARG A 72 8.50 3.42 -1.07
C ARG A 72 7.77 4.75 -0.76
N PRO A 73 8.35 5.61 0.11
CA PRO A 73 7.81 6.95 0.34
C PRO A 73 7.65 7.72 -0.98
N PRO A 74 6.60 8.53 -1.13
CA PRO A 74 6.41 9.36 -2.32
C PRO A 74 7.53 10.41 -2.42
N SER A 75 8.00 10.67 -3.64
CA SER A 75 8.91 11.79 -3.91
C SER A 75 8.16 13.13 -3.87
N GLY A 76 8.89 14.26 -3.86
CA GLY A 76 8.28 15.59 -3.92
C GLY A 76 7.33 15.77 -5.12
N PHE A 77 7.72 15.24 -6.29
CA PHE A 77 6.85 15.25 -7.47
C PHE A 77 5.57 14.41 -7.27
N PHE A 78 5.64 13.25 -6.62
CA PHE A 78 4.46 12.44 -6.34
C PHE A 78 3.54 13.09 -5.30
N LEU A 79 4.11 13.78 -4.31
CA LEU A 79 3.34 14.60 -3.37
C LEU A 79 2.61 15.73 -4.09
N PHE A 80 3.30 16.43 -4.99
CA PHE A 80 2.69 17.44 -5.86
C PHE A 80 1.58 16.83 -6.73
N CYS A 81 1.85 15.71 -7.40
CA CYS A 81 0.83 15.00 -8.19
C CYS A 81 -0.40 14.62 -7.36
N SER A 82 -0.23 14.22 -6.11
CA SER A 82 -1.35 13.83 -5.23
C SER A 82 -2.32 14.98 -4.97
N GLU A 83 -1.81 16.22 -4.93
CA GLU A 83 -2.61 17.41 -4.68
C GLU A 83 -3.25 17.99 -5.96
N PHE A 84 -2.52 17.97 -7.07
CA PHE A 84 -2.95 18.64 -8.30
C PHE A 84 -3.68 17.70 -9.28
N CYS A 85 -3.47 16.38 -9.19
CA CYS A 85 -4.19 15.41 -10.02
C CYS A 85 -5.72 15.49 -9.82
N PRO A 86 -6.26 15.54 -8.58
CA PRO A 86 -7.69 15.74 -8.37
C PRO A 86 -8.20 17.06 -8.93
N LYS A 87 -7.44 18.15 -8.79
CA LYS A 87 -7.78 19.48 -9.32
C LYS A 87 -7.92 19.46 -10.85
N ILE A 88 -6.97 18.84 -11.55
CA ILE A 88 -7.01 18.72 -13.02
C ILE A 88 -8.20 17.87 -13.47
N LYS A 89 -8.44 16.74 -12.79
CA LYS A 89 -9.58 15.86 -13.11
C LYS A 89 -10.94 16.52 -12.84
N SER A 90 -11.02 17.39 -11.84
CA SER A 90 -12.25 18.14 -11.53
C SER A 90 -12.55 19.21 -12.59
N ILE A 91 -11.52 19.83 -13.15
CA ILE A 91 -11.68 20.86 -14.20
C ILE A 91 -12.02 20.21 -15.55
N ASN A 92 -11.46 19.03 -15.83
CA ASN A 92 -11.74 18.29 -17.06
C ASN A 92 -12.21 16.85 -16.76
N PRO A 93 -13.48 16.67 -16.36
CA PRO A 93 -14.04 15.34 -16.14
C PRO A 93 -13.99 14.53 -17.44
N GLY A 94 -13.18 13.46 -17.47
CA GLY A 94 -12.98 12.63 -18.67
C GLY A 94 -11.58 12.73 -19.30
N ILE A 95 -10.71 13.61 -18.80
CA ILE A 95 -9.30 13.65 -19.22
C ILE A 95 -8.61 12.31 -19.00
N SER A 96 -7.79 11.89 -19.96
CA SER A 96 -7.03 10.64 -19.85
C SER A 96 -5.97 10.74 -18.75
N ILE A 97 -5.62 9.60 -18.15
CA ILE A 97 -4.56 9.53 -17.12
C ILE A 97 -3.22 10.01 -17.71
N GLY A 98 -2.94 9.68 -18.98
CA GLY A 98 -1.73 10.11 -19.67
C GLY A 98 -1.65 11.63 -19.83
N ASP A 99 -2.76 12.27 -20.19
CA ASP A 99 -2.82 13.72 -20.33
C ASP A 99 -2.68 14.46 -19.00
N VAL A 100 -3.27 13.91 -17.93
CA VAL A 100 -3.07 14.43 -16.57
C VAL A 100 -1.60 14.34 -16.17
N ALA A 101 -0.96 13.20 -16.42
CA ALA A 101 0.45 12.99 -16.10
C ALA A 101 1.36 13.97 -16.86
N ARG A 102 1.10 14.18 -18.16
CA ARG A 102 1.81 15.16 -18.98
C ARG A 102 1.67 16.57 -18.41
N LYS A 103 0.44 17.01 -18.13
CA LYS A 103 0.16 18.35 -17.59
C LYS A 103 0.83 18.57 -16.23
N LEU A 104 0.83 17.55 -15.36
CA LEU A 104 1.52 17.60 -14.06
C LEU A 104 3.05 17.69 -14.22
N GLY A 105 3.63 16.98 -15.18
CA GLY A 105 5.05 17.04 -15.48
C GLY A 105 5.47 18.44 -15.96
N GLU A 106 4.71 19.03 -16.87
CA GLU A 106 4.92 20.40 -17.34
C GLU A 106 4.80 21.42 -16.20
N MET A 107 3.73 21.33 -15.39
CA MET A 107 3.55 22.20 -14.22
C MET A 107 4.73 22.09 -13.25
N TRP A 108 5.15 20.87 -12.91
CA TRP A 108 6.28 20.64 -12.03
C TRP A 108 7.56 21.23 -12.60
N ASN A 109 7.85 21.04 -13.89
CA ASN A 109 9.07 21.59 -14.49
C ASN A 109 9.08 23.12 -14.47
N ASN A 110 7.92 23.76 -14.64
CA ASN A 110 7.78 25.22 -14.62
C ASN A 110 7.81 25.84 -13.22
N LEU A 111 7.62 25.06 -12.15
CA LEU A 111 7.77 25.55 -10.78
C LEU A 111 9.23 25.95 -10.50
N SER A 112 9.41 27.06 -9.79
CA SER A 112 10.71 27.46 -9.26
C SER A 112 11.18 26.49 -8.16
N ASP A 113 12.47 26.51 -7.86
CA ASP A 113 13.01 25.70 -6.77
C ASP A 113 12.33 26.02 -5.43
N ARG A 114 12.02 27.29 -5.18
CA ARG A 114 11.31 27.73 -3.96
C ARG A 114 9.93 27.10 -3.82
N GLU A 115 9.21 26.93 -4.94
CA GLU A 115 7.89 26.29 -4.96
C GLU A 115 7.98 24.77 -4.86
N LYS A 116 9.08 24.17 -5.36
CA LYS A 116 9.36 22.74 -5.23
C LYS A 116 9.84 22.36 -3.82
N GLN A 117 10.56 23.25 -3.14
CA GLN A 117 11.13 23.03 -1.80
C GLN A 117 10.16 22.42 -0.78
N PRO A 118 8.93 22.94 -0.57
CA PRO A 118 8.02 22.34 0.42
C PRO A 118 7.69 20.87 0.12
N TYR A 119 7.55 20.49 -1.15
CA TYR A 119 7.31 19.10 -1.54
C TYR A 119 8.55 18.23 -1.38
N ILE A 120 9.73 18.76 -1.70
CA ILE A 120 11.01 18.05 -1.52
C ILE A 120 11.27 17.81 -0.03
N ASN A 121 11.14 18.83 0.81
CA ASN A 121 11.34 18.73 2.25
C ASN A 121 10.35 17.75 2.88
N LYS A 122 9.06 17.84 2.52
CA LYS A 122 8.05 16.89 2.98
C LYS A 122 8.38 15.45 2.58
N ALA A 123 8.90 15.22 1.38
CA ALA A 123 9.33 13.88 0.94
C ALA A 123 10.53 13.37 1.75
N VAL A 124 11.48 14.24 2.08
CA VAL A 124 12.64 13.92 2.94
C VAL A 124 12.19 13.57 4.36
N GLU A 125 11.31 14.37 4.94
CA GLU A 125 10.75 14.12 6.28
C GLU A 125 9.97 12.82 6.34
N LEU A 126 9.12 12.54 5.35
CA LEU A 126 8.39 11.26 5.27
C LEU A 126 9.35 10.08 5.16
N LYS A 127 10.40 10.19 4.35
CA LYS A 127 11.42 9.15 4.23
C LYS A 127 12.17 8.93 5.55
N LYS A 128 12.47 9.99 6.29
CA LYS A 128 13.11 9.92 7.61
C LYS A 128 12.18 9.23 8.62
N TYR A 129 10.93 9.69 8.71
CA TYR A 129 9.93 9.11 9.60
C TYR A 129 9.70 7.62 9.33
N GLU A 130 9.57 7.19 8.07
CA GLU A 130 9.42 5.77 7.75
C GLU A 130 10.63 4.93 8.17
N LYS A 131 11.84 5.50 8.09
CA LYS A 131 13.05 4.85 8.58
C LYS A 131 13.05 4.75 10.11
N ASP A 132 12.75 5.84 10.80
CA ASP A 132 12.72 5.88 12.26
C ASP A 132 11.67 4.90 12.83
N VAL A 133 10.50 4.80 12.19
CA VAL A 133 9.46 3.80 12.54
C VAL A 133 9.94 2.37 12.27
N ALA A 134 10.69 2.14 11.19
CA ALA A 134 11.23 0.81 10.88
C ALA A 134 12.31 0.38 11.87
N ASP A 135 13.12 1.30 12.38
CA ASP A 135 14.17 1.04 13.35
C ASP A 135 13.62 0.84 14.79
N TYR A 136 12.39 1.31 15.07
CA TYR A 136 11.71 1.16 16.36
C TYR A 136 11.00 -0.20 16.56
N VAL A 137 10.71 -0.94 15.47
CA VAL A 137 9.87 -2.18 15.48
C VAL A 137 10.70 -3.42 15.16
#